data_AF-A0AAX4HLH3-F1
#
_entry.id   AF-A0AAX4HLH3-F1
#
_cell.length_a   1.000
_cell.length_b   1.000
_cell.length_c   1.000
_cell.angle_alpha   90.00
_cell.angle_beta   90.00
_cell.angle_gamma   90.00
#
_symmetry.space_group_name_H-M   'P 1'
#
loop_
_entity.id
_entity.type
_entity.pdbx_description
1 polymer ?
#
loop_
_entity_poly.entity_id
_entity_poly.type
_entity_poly.pdbx_seq_one_letter_code
_entity_poly.pdbx_strand_id
1 'polypeptide(L)'
;MKLIVALMLLASVAHAEVLLKDVGVIGLASHDMFTWDKKQELNLENGRLDLTTIFEYEGGKRWKQGGNPKNAENAPVYTVTMTLVNHYDSLLKAGHTEENARKRTVKLFHGMVKDSFQRLVGMSFPVEGLDEGVTNTEQAAMRGLHDILPGKVQLFDRMGRSELDVTNFLFAKTFLNEKEMNQVIAYYNGDYDEEYKKINIPFSRKTINLKEVDGEFINKYSPYKQAEMLQDLALLGKGQITVFDVSWMRHLEELFMKGICPVGNRWMPEVTCYSKRN
;
A
#
# COMPACT_ATOMS: atom_id res chain seq x y z
N MET A 1 25.47 -8.47 -50.01
CA MET A 1 25.17 -7.46 -48.97
C MET A 1 23.66 -7.19 -48.93
N LYS A 2 22.92 -7.95 -48.13
CA LYS A 2 21.53 -7.64 -47.74
C LYS A 2 21.36 -8.14 -46.31
N LEU A 3 21.78 -7.33 -45.34
CA LEU A 3 21.56 -7.56 -43.92
C LEU A 3 21.10 -6.22 -43.34
N ILE A 4 19.86 -5.84 -43.66
CA ILE A 4 19.18 -4.71 -43.04
C ILE A 4 17.81 -5.22 -42.62
N VAL A 5 17.40 -4.78 -41.42
CA VAL A 5 16.06 -4.89 -40.84
C VAL A 5 15.75 -6.22 -40.12
N ALA A 6 16.53 -6.51 -39.08
CA ALA A 6 16.05 -7.30 -37.93
C ALA A 6 16.47 -6.66 -36.60
N LEU A 7 16.46 -5.32 -36.52
CA LEU A 7 16.25 -4.63 -35.25
C LEU A 7 14.73 -4.49 -35.10
N MET A 8 14.05 -5.59 -34.77
CA MET A 8 12.80 -5.45 -34.04
C MET A 8 13.20 -4.82 -32.72
N LEU A 9 12.81 -3.56 -32.58
CA LEU A 9 12.67 -2.85 -31.33
C LEU A 9 11.96 -3.80 -30.36
N LEU A 10 12.74 -4.54 -29.57
CA LEU A 10 12.30 -4.97 -28.26
C LEU A 10 12.12 -3.67 -27.49
N ALA A 11 10.96 -3.05 -27.66
CA ALA A 11 10.42 -2.13 -26.69
C ALA A 11 10.21 -2.98 -25.44
N SER A 12 11.27 -3.22 -24.67
CA SER A 12 11.12 -3.61 -23.29
C SER A 12 10.31 -2.49 -22.68
N VAL A 13 9.06 -2.79 -22.34
CA VAL A 13 8.22 -1.92 -21.52
C VAL A 13 8.95 -1.87 -20.17
N ALA A 14 9.95 -1.01 -20.07
CA ALA A 14 10.76 -0.88 -18.88
C ALA A 14 9.81 -0.38 -17.79
N HIS A 15 9.43 -1.29 -16.90
CA HIS A 15 8.63 -0.91 -15.75
C HIS A 15 9.47 0.06 -14.92
N ALA A 16 8.84 1.13 -14.44
CA ALA A 16 9.51 2.03 -13.52
C ALA A 16 9.97 1.22 -12.30
N GLU A 17 11.20 1.45 -11.84
CA GLU A 17 11.74 0.73 -10.69
C GLU A 17 10.84 0.94 -9.47
N VAL A 18 10.39 -0.15 -8.86
CA VAL A 18 9.62 -0.12 -7.62
C VAL A 18 10.58 0.09 -6.45
N LEU A 19 10.23 1.04 -5.59
CA LEU A 19 11.04 1.46 -4.46
C LEU A 19 10.42 1.00 -3.15
N LEU A 20 11.24 0.83 -2.10
CA LEU A 20 10.77 0.45 -0.77
C LEU A 20 9.70 1.41 -0.22
N LYS A 21 9.82 2.71 -0.52
CA LYS A 21 8.80 3.70 -0.17
C LYS A 21 7.44 3.43 -0.81
N ASP A 22 7.40 2.80 -1.98
CA ASP A 22 6.15 2.51 -2.67
C ASP A 22 5.34 1.49 -1.87
N VAL A 23 6.02 0.47 -1.33
CA VAL A 23 5.45 -0.49 -0.37
C VAL A 23 4.95 0.21 0.90
N GLY A 24 5.75 1.10 1.48
CA GLY A 24 5.33 1.86 2.68
C GLY A 24 4.10 2.72 2.44
N VAL A 25 4.01 3.39 1.29
CA VAL A 25 2.88 4.25 0.92
C VAL A 25 1.62 3.45 0.64
N ILE A 26 1.70 2.43 -0.20
CA ILE A 26 0.54 1.59 -0.53
C ILE A 26 0.10 0.75 0.67
N GLY A 27 1.03 0.31 1.51
CA GLY A 27 0.71 -0.31 2.80
C GLY A 27 -0.09 0.62 3.72
N LEU A 28 0.32 1.89 3.85
CA LEU A 28 -0.45 2.87 4.61
C LEU A 28 -1.81 3.16 3.96
N ALA A 29 -1.88 3.27 2.63
CA ALA A 29 -3.15 3.47 1.92
C ALA A 29 -4.13 2.32 2.18
N SER A 30 -3.63 1.08 2.20
CA SER A 30 -4.41 -0.09 2.58
C SER A 30 -4.92 0.02 4.02
N HIS A 31 -4.09 0.46 4.98
CA HIS A 31 -4.50 0.64 6.37
C HIS A 31 -5.48 1.81 6.60
N ASP A 32 -5.46 2.81 5.73
CA ASP A 32 -6.37 3.96 5.77
C ASP A 32 -7.74 3.62 5.20
N MET A 33 -7.77 2.81 4.13
CA MET A 33 -9.03 2.33 3.56
C MET A 33 -9.60 1.12 4.29
N PHE A 34 -8.77 0.34 5.00
CA PHE A 34 -9.17 -0.92 5.62
C PHE A 34 -8.63 -1.16 7.04
N THR A 35 -9.56 -1.45 7.96
CA THR A 35 -9.32 -2.10 9.25
C THR A 35 -10.31 -3.25 9.41
N TRP A 36 -9.91 -4.45 8.99
CA TRP A 36 -10.78 -5.64 9.07
C TRP A 36 -10.94 -6.17 10.50
N ASP A 37 -12.17 -6.27 10.98
CA ASP A 37 -12.54 -7.04 12.18
C ASP A 37 -12.92 -8.47 11.78
N LYS A 38 -12.05 -9.44 12.09
CA LYS A 38 -12.29 -10.86 11.78
C LYS A 38 -13.51 -11.45 12.50
N LYS A 39 -13.92 -10.91 13.65
CA LYS A 39 -15.07 -11.43 14.42
C LYS A 39 -16.40 -10.91 13.88
N GLN A 40 -16.45 -9.63 13.53
CA GLN A 40 -17.66 -9.00 13.01
C GLN A 40 -17.78 -9.11 11.49
N GLU A 41 -16.67 -9.43 10.81
CA GLU A 41 -16.57 -9.48 9.35
C GLU A 41 -16.93 -8.15 8.69
N LEU A 42 -16.44 -7.07 9.30
CA LEU A 42 -16.68 -5.70 8.86
C LEU A 42 -15.36 -4.94 8.72
N ASN A 43 -15.34 -4.00 7.77
CA ASN A 43 -14.33 -2.96 7.71
C ASN A 43 -14.68 -1.86 8.71
N LEU A 44 -13.73 -1.49 9.58
CA LEU A 44 -13.90 -0.44 10.58
C LEU A 44 -13.42 0.94 10.09
N GLU A 45 -12.70 1.01 8.97
CA GLU A 45 -12.36 2.29 8.33
C GLU A 45 -13.48 2.77 7.39
N ASN A 46 -13.40 4.03 6.98
CA ASN A 46 -14.38 4.66 6.09
C ASN A 46 -14.14 4.37 4.59
N GLY A 47 -13.06 3.68 4.24
CA GLY A 47 -12.71 3.37 2.84
C GLY A 47 -12.19 4.56 2.03
N ARG A 48 -11.75 5.64 2.68
CA ARG A 48 -11.20 6.84 2.04
C ARG A 48 -9.72 7.01 2.37
N LEU A 49 -9.02 7.78 1.55
CA LEU A 49 -7.61 8.15 1.74
C LEU A 49 -7.49 9.49 2.49
N ASP A 50 -8.12 9.59 3.65
CA ASP A 50 -8.26 10.84 4.42
C ASP A 50 -7.45 10.87 5.73
N LEU A 51 -6.60 9.86 5.93
CA LEU A 51 -5.73 9.64 7.07
C LEU A 51 -6.50 9.44 8.39
N THR A 52 -7.73 8.89 8.37
CA THR A 52 -8.43 8.50 9.62
C THR A 52 -7.61 7.52 10.44
N THR A 53 -6.87 6.61 9.78
CA THR A 53 -6.03 5.62 10.46
C THR A 53 -4.95 6.27 11.34
N ILE A 54 -4.52 7.50 11.02
CA ILE A 54 -3.58 8.28 11.83
C ILE A 54 -4.32 9.20 12.80
N PHE A 55 -5.24 10.03 12.29
CA PHE A 55 -5.75 11.21 13.00
C PHE A 55 -7.06 10.99 13.74
N GLU A 56 -7.82 9.93 13.44
CA GLU A 56 -9.11 9.65 14.08
C GLU A 56 -9.11 8.36 14.92
N TYR A 57 -8.08 7.52 14.76
CA TYR A 57 -7.92 6.32 15.59
C TYR A 57 -7.94 6.64 17.09
N GLU A 58 -8.79 5.92 17.85
CA GLU A 58 -9.08 6.18 19.27
C GLU A 58 -9.46 7.65 19.58
N GLY A 59 -10.19 8.29 18.67
CA GLY A 59 -10.60 9.69 18.80
C GLY A 59 -9.43 10.67 18.67
N GLY A 60 -8.40 10.30 17.91
CA GLY A 60 -7.24 11.14 17.62
C GLY A 60 -6.22 11.26 18.75
N LYS A 61 -6.37 10.52 19.86
CA LYS A 61 -5.43 10.61 20.99
C LYS A 61 -4.02 10.10 20.67
N ARG A 62 -3.87 9.36 19.57
CA ARG A 62 -2.66 8.60 19.23
C ARG A 62 -1.92 9.08 17.98
N TRP A 63 -2.32 10.20 17.38
CA TRP A 63 -1.76 10.65 16.11
C TRP A 63 -0.25 10.87 16.18
N LYS A 64 0.28 11.38 17.31
CA LYS A 64 1.73 11.57 17.53
C LYS A 64 2.53 10.27 17.56
N GLN A 65 1.86 9.13 17.76
CA GLN A 65 2.47 7.80 17.71
C GLN A 65 2.15 7.05 16.41
N GLY A 66 1.54 7.72 15.42
CA GLY A 66 1.15 7.14 14.13
C GLY A 66 -0.28 6.59 14.07
N GLY A 67 -1.10 6.84 15.10
CA GLY A 67 -2.50 6.40 15.15
C GLY A 67 -2.65 4.90 15.38
N ASN A 68 -3.29 4.22 14.44
CA ASN A 68 -3.56 2.79 14.48
C ASN A 68 -2.25 1.99 14.63
N PRO A 69 -2.12 1.07 15.62
CA PRO A 69 -0.93 0.26 15.82
C PRO A 69 -0.43 -0.48 14.58
N LYS A 70 -1.33 -0.85 13.65
CA LYS A 70 -0.97 -1.50 12.38
C LYS A 70 -0.01 -0.68 11.53
N ASN A 71 -0.07 0.65 11.63
CA ASN A 71 0.85 1.55 10.94
C ASN A 71 2.30 1.44 11.45
N ALA A 72 2.51 0.70 12.54
CA ALA A 72 3.80 0.46 13.16
C ALA A 72 4.21 -1.03 13.15
N GLU A 73 3.52 -1.88 12.38
CA GLU A 73 3.83 -3.31 12.22
C GLU A 73 4.83 -3.58 11.08
N ASN A 74 5.16 -2.56 10.29
CA ASN A 74 6.11 -2.64 9.17
C ASN A 74 6.92 -1.34 9.08
N ALA A 75 8.26 -1.43 8.99
CA ALA A 75 9.15 -0.26 9.06
C ALA A 75 8.97 0.75 7.91
N PRO A 76 8.83 0.33 6.63
CA PRO A 76 8.42 1.23 5.55
C PRO A 76 7.10 1.97 5.82
N VAL A 77 6.04 1.28 6.23
CA VAL A 77 4.73 1.89 6.55
C VAL A 77 4.87 2.87 7.71
N TYR A 78 5.61 2.49 8.76
CA TYR A 78 5.88 3.34 9.91
C TYR A 78 6.63 4.62 9.51
N THR A 79 7.60 4.50 8.62
CA THR A 79 8.38 5.65 8.14
C THR A 79 7.51 6.64 7.37
N VAL A 80 6.64 6.16 6.47
CA VAL A 80 5.67 7.02 5.76
C VAL A 80 4.69 7.66 6.74
N THR A 81 4.15 6.87 7.67
CA THR A 81 3.24 7.34 8.72
C THR A 81 3.85 8.48 9.52
N MET A 82 5.06 8.30 10.04
CA MET A 82 5.74 9.31 10.84
C MET A 82 6.17 10.52 10.01
N THR A 83 6.44 10.36 8.70
CA THR A 83 6.67 11.48 7.79
C THR A 83 5.43 12.37 7.69
N LEU A 84 4.23 11.79 7.55
CA LEU A 84 2.97 12.54 7.51
C LEU A 84 2.63 13.18 8.88
N VAL A 85 2.88 12.48 9.99
CA VAL A 85 2.74 13.01 11.36
C VAL A 85 3.65 14.21 11.57
N ASN A 86 4.92 14.13 11.16
CA ASN A 86 5.88 15.21 11.28
C ASN A 86 5.49 16.41 10.39
N HIS A 87 4.99 16.16 9.17
CA HIS A 87 4.48 17.20 8.29
C HIS A 87 3.29 17.93 8.93
N TYR A 88 2.31 17.19 9.44
CA TYR A 88 1.16 17.74 10.16
C TYR A 88 1.58 18.57 11.39
N ASP A 89 2.46 18.03 12.24
CA ASP A 89 2.96 18.72 13.43
C ASP A 89 3.73 20.01 13.06
N SER A 90 4.49 20.00 11.97
CA SER A 90 5.19 21.19 11.47
C SER A 90 4.22 22.29 11.03
N LEU A 91 3.10 21.93 10.40
CA LEU A 91 2.06 22.88 9.99
C LEU A 91 1.36 23.49 11.20
N LEU A 92 1.05 22.68 12.22
CA LEU A 92 0.48 23.18 13.48
C LEU A 92 1.44 24.17 14.17
N LYS A 93 2.72 23.83 14.26
CA LYS A 93 3.77 24.71 14.83
C LYS A 93 3.93 26.01 14.06
N ALA A 94 3.67 26.01 12.75
CA ALA A 94 3.63 27.19 11.90
C ALA A 94 2.34 28.03 12.04
N GLY A 95 1.41 27.65 12.94
CA GLY A 95 0.18 28.40 13.21
C GLY A 95 -0.99 28.05 12.31
N HIS A 96 -0.92 26.99 11.50
CA HIS A 96 -2.08 26.50 10.76
C HIS A 96 -3.11 25.86 11.70
N THR A 97 -4.39 26.00 11.38
CA THR A 97 -5.48 25.28 12.06
C THR A 97 -5.35 23.78 11.80
N GLU A 98 -5.89 22.94 12.70
CA GLU A 98 -5.92 21.48 12.54
C GLU A 98 -6.54 21.05 11.22
N GLU A 99 -7.64 21.70 10.83
CA GLU A 99 -8.30 21.42 9.55
C GLU A 99 -7.40 21.69 8.35
N ASN A 100 -6.73 22.85 8.31
CA ASN A 100 -5.83 23.20 7.22
C ASN A 100 -4.58 22.32 7.21
N ALA A 101 -4.04 22.00 8.40
CA ALA A 101 -2.91 21.10 8.53
C ALA A 101 -3.27 19.71 7.99
N ARG A 102 -4.43 19.16 8.35
CA ARG A 102 -4.88 17.84 7.88
C ARG A 102 -5.14 17.83 6.37
N LYS A 103 -5.88 18.80 5.83
CA LYS A 103 -6.12 18.91 4.38
C LYS A 103 -4.82 18.94 3.57
N ARG A 104 -3.80 19.65 4.05
CA ARG A 104 -2.47 19.70 3.41
C ARG A 104 -1.73 18.37 3.53
N THR A 105 -1.77 17.71 4.68
CA THR A 105 -1.17 16.38 4.87
C THR A 105 -1.85 15.32 4.02
N VAL A 106 -3.18 15.33 3.91
CA VAL A 106 -3.94 14.43 3.02
C VAL A 106 -3.55 14.67 1.56
N LYS A 107 -3.45 15.93 1.13
CA LYS A 107 -2.98 16.26 -0.23
C LYS A 107 -1.56 15.75 -0.51
N LEU A 108 -0.65 15.88 0.45
CA LEU A 108 0.69 15.30 0.35
C LEU A 108 0.63 13.78 0.20
N PHE A 109 -0.17 13.12 1.04
CA PHE A 109 -0.34 11.67 0.99
C PHE A 109 -0.92 11.19 -0.34
N HIS A 110 -1.93 11.87 -0.90
CA HIS A 110 -2.48 11.56 -2.22
C HIS A 110 -1.43 11.64 -3.33
N GLY A 111 -0.54 12.65 -3.27
CA GLY A 111 0.59 12.76 -4.19
C GLY A 111 1.52 11.55 -4.10
N MET A 112 1.85 11.13 -2.88
CA MET A 112 2.67 9.93 -2.65
C MET A 112 1.98 8.67 -3.18
N VAL A 113 0.69 8.48 -2.88
CA VAL A 113 -0.11 7.33 -3.31
C VAL A 113 -0.18 7.24 -4.84
N LYS A 114 -0.43 8.37 -5.51
CA LYS A 114 -0.46 8.44 -6.97
C LYS A 114 0.84 7.93 -7.59
N ASP A 115 1.96 8.45 -7.14
CA ASP A 115 3.28 8.11 -7.67
C ASP A 115 3.62 6.63 -7.42
N SER A 116 3.33 6.14 -6.21
CA SER A 116 3.60 4.75 -5.82
C SER A 116 2.69 3.77 -6.55
N PHE A 117 1.41 4.10 -6.74
CA PHE A 117 0.45 3.27 -7.49
C PHE A 117 0.91 3.09 -8.94
N GLN A 118 1.32 4.17 -9.61
CA GLN A 118 1.79 4.10 -11.00
C GLN A 118 3.02 3.20 -11.16
N ARG A 119 3.98 3.25 -10.21
CA ARG A 119 5.16 2.37 -10.21
C ARG A 119 4.81 0.92 -9.91
N LEU A 120 4.00 0.67 -8.88
CA LEU A 120 3.67 -0.69 -8.43
C LEU A 120 2.75 -1.41 -9.40
N VAL A 121 1.67 -0.76 -9.82
CA VAL A 121 0.59 -1.39 -10.59
C VAL A 121 0.81 -1.22 -12.10
N GLY A 122 1.59 -0.23 -12.52
CA GLY A 122 1.82 0.02 -13.96
C GLY A 122 0.62 0.65 -14.68
N MET A 123 -0.39 1.12 -13.93
CA MET A 123 -1.57 1.83 -14.45
C MET A 123 -1.52 3.31 -14.07
N SER A 124 -2.19 4.16 -14.85
CA SER A 124 -2.41 5.55 -14.43
C SER A 124 -3.27 5.59 -13.18
N PHE A 125 -2.91 6.46 -12.24
CA PHE A 125 -3.73 6.68 -11.06
C PHE A 125 -5.07 7.32 -11.45
N PRO A 126 -6.21 6.90 -10.85
CA PRO A 126 -7.51 7.47 -11.17
C PRO A 126 -7.56 8.99 -10.95
N VAL A 127 -8.25 9.69 -11.85
CA VAL A 127 -8.46 11.15 -11.78
C VAL A 127 -9.87 11.55 -11.39
N GLU A 128 -10.78 10.56 -11.32
CA GLU A 128 -12.18 10.72 -10.94
C GLU A 128 -12.50 9.78 -9.78
N GLY A 129 -13.34 10.26 -8.86
CA GLY A 129 -13.78 9.50 -7.70
C GLY A 129 -15.04 8.67 -7.99
N LEU A 130 -15.22 7.61 -7.22
CA LEU A 130 -16.45 6.81 -7.22
C LEU A 130 -17.14 6.94 -5.86
N ASP A 131 -18.36 7.46 -5.84
CA ASP A 131 -19.15 7.66 -4.61
C ASP A 131 -19.81 6.34 -4.16
N GLU A 132 -18.97 5.39 -3.78
CA GLU A 132 -19.34 4.08 -3.26
C GLU A 132 -18.44 3.70 -2.09
N GLY A 133 -18.91 2.78 -1.25
CA GLY A 133 -18.08 2.14 -0.24
C GLY A 133 -17.10 1.14 -0.85
N VAL A 134 -15.95 0.99 -0.20
CA VAL A 134 -14.98 -0.06 -0.55
C VAL A 134 -15.54 -1.45 -0.25
N THR A 135 -15.13 -2.46 -1.02
CA THR A 135 -15.65 -3.83 -0.91
C THR A 135 -14.58 -4.83 -0.45
N ASN A 136 -15.00 -5.98 0.06
CA ASN A 136 -14.06 -7.05 0.42
C ASN A 136 -13.36 -7.65 -0.81
N THR A 137 -13.95 -7.54 -2.01
CA THR A 137 -13.28 -7.94 -3.27
C THR A 137 -12.12 -7.00 -3.58
N GLU A 138 -12.29 -5.69 -3.39
CA GLU A 138 -11.19 -4.71 -3.49
C GLU A 138 -10.12 -4.93 -2.41
N GLN A 139 -10.53 -5.26 -1.19
CA GLN A 139 -9.58 -5.62 -0.13
C GLN A 139 -8.81 -6.90 -0.50
N ALA A 140 -9.46 -7.90 -1.09
CA ALA A 140 -8.82 -9.12 -1.57
C ALA A 140 -7.82 -8.83 -2.70
N ALA A 141 -8.17 -7.94 -3.63
CA ALA A 141 -7.24 -7.47 -4.67
C ALA A 141 -6.00 -6.80 -4.06
N MET A 142 -6.19 -5.93 -3.06
CA MET A 142 -5.08 -5.27 -2.36
C MET A 142 -4.18 -6.27 -1.62
N ARG A 143 -4.75 -7.28 -0.96
CA ARG A 143 -3.98 -8.40 -0.35
C ARG A 143 -3.24 -9.24 -1.37
N GLY A 144 -3.78 -9.38 -2.59
CA GLY A 144 -3.12 -10.06 -3.69
C GLY A 144 -1.74 -9.50 -4.01
N LEU A 145 -1.54 -8.19 -3.80
CA LEU A 145 -0.26 -7.52 -4.05
C LEU A 145 0.83 -7.81 -3.02
N HIS A 146 0.55 -8.56 -1.93
CA HIS A 146 1.55 -8.81 -0.89
C HIS A 146 2.78 -9.62 -1.36
N ASP A 147 2.76 -10.19 -2.57
CA ASP A 147 3.95 -10.71 -3.27
C ASP A 147 5.08 -9.67 -3.38
N ILE A 148 4.76 -8.38 -3.47
CA ILE A 148 5.76 -7.31 -3.60
C ILE A 148 6.49 -6.97 -2.29
N LEU A 149 6.03 -7.49 -1.15
CA LEU A 149 6.55 -7.09 0.15
C LEU A 149 7.93 -7.71 0.37
N PRO A 150 9.01 -6.90 0.47
CA PRO A 150 10.32 -7.44 0.77
C PRO A 150 10.36 -7.89 2.22
N GLY A 151 10.81 -9.11 2.50
CA GLY A 151 10.98 -9.64 3.86
C GLY A 151 12.16 -8.99 4.59
N LYS A 152 13.16 -8.54 3.83
CA LYS A 152 14.38 -7.91 4.34
C LYS A 152 14.77 -6.68 3.52
N VAL A 153 15.37 -5.71 4.19
CA VAL A 153 15.90 -4.49 3.55
C VAL A 153 17.28 -4.16 4.09
N GLN A 154 18.12 -3.55 3.25
CA GLN A 154 19.43 -3.08 3.71
C GLN A 154 19.26 -1.82 4.55
N LEU A 155 20.12 -1.68 5.55
CA LEU A 155 20.26 -0.49 6.37
C LEU A 155 21.56 0.20 6.03
N PHE A 156 21.50 1.52 5.87
CA PHE A 156 22.65 2.32 5.51
C PHE A 156 23.04 3.23 6.67
N ASP A 157 24.34 3.36 6.88
CA ASP A 157 24.93 4.31 7.83
C ASP A 157 24.48 4.05 9.29
N ARG A 158 24.17 2.79 9.62
CA ARG A 158 23.79 2.33 10.97
C ARG A 158 24.90 1.50 11.62
N MET A 159 25.28 1.85 12.84
CA MET A 159 26.24 1.05 13.62
C MET A 159 25.64 -0.31 14.00
N GLY A 160 26.36 -1.39 13.66
CA GLY A 160 26.09 -2.74 14.17
C GLY A 160 24.92 -3.48 13.51
N ARG A 161 24.27 -2.91 12.50
CA ARG A 161 23.21 -3.60 11.73
C ARG A 161 23.20 -3.11 10.28
N SER A 162 23.37 -4.04 9.35
CA SER A 162 23.33 -3.78 7.90
C SER A 162 22.02 -4.23 7.24
N GLU A 163 21.17 -4.98 7.94
CA GLU A 163 19.91 -5.52 7.40
C GLU A 163 18.80 -5.47 8.44
N LEU A 164 17.57 -5.23 7.99
CA LEU A 164 16.36 -5.28 8.78
C LEU A 164 15.41 -6.33 8.20
N ASP A 165 15.03 -7.31 9.01
CA ASP A 165 13.80 -8.10 8.78
C ASP A 165 12.60 -7.20 9.06
N VAL A 166 11.80 -6.92 8.02
CA VAL A 166 10.70 -5.97 8.12
C VAL A 166 9.48 -6.54 8.85
N THR A 167 9.42 -7.87 9.02
CA THR A 167 8.36 -8.56 9.76
C THR A 167 8.65 -8.67 11.26
N ASN A 168 9.86 -8.27 11.67
CA ASN A 168 10.27 -8.32 13.07
C ASN A 168 9.61 -7.20 13.88
N PHE A 169 8.62 -7.56 14.69
CA PHE A 169 7.88 -6.63 15.56
C PHE A 169 8.75 -5.77 16.49
N LEU A 170 9.91 -6.25 16.94
CA LEU A 170 10.80 -5.45 17.79
C LEU A 170 11.42 -4.27 17.04
N PHE A 171 11.53 -4.38 15.72
CA PHE A 171 12.14 -3.37 14.85
C PHE A 171 11.17 -2.80 13.82
N ALA A 172 9.88 -3.16 13.88
CA ALA A 172 8.84 -2.65 13.01
C ALA A 172 8.66 -1.12 13.12
N LYS A 173 9.04 -0.53 14.26
CA LYS A 173 9.09 0.94 14.47
C LYS A 173 10.43 1.58 14.10
N THR A 174 11.25 0.90 13.30
CA THR A 174 12.48 1.52 12.79
C THR A 174 12.11 2.58 11.77
N PHE A 175 12.37 3.85 12.08
CA PHE A 175 12.26 4.94 11.11
C PHE A 175 13.43 4.83 10.12
N LEU A 176 13.11 4.61 8.84
CA LEU A 176 14.07 4.43 7.76
C LEU A 176 14.48 5.79 7.17
N ASN A 177 15.75 5.95 6.82
CA ASN A 177 16.23 7.17 6.17
C ASN A 177 15.90 7.19 4.67
N GLU A 178 16.15 8.31 4.00
CA GLU A 178 15.82 8.48 2.58
C GLU A 178 16.52 7.46 1.67
N LYS A 179 17.80 7.16 1.94
CA LYS A 179 18.56 6.16 1.18
C LYS A 179 17.98 4.77 1.34
N GLU A 180 17.56 4.42 2.55
CA GLU A 180 16.87 3.15 2.84
C GLU A 180 15.50 3.08 2.16
N MET A 181 14.71 4.17 2.18
CA MET A 181 13.38 4.21 1.57
C MET A 181 13.41 4.24 0.03
N ASN A 182 14.51 4.68 -0.58
CA ASN A 182 14.70 4.69 -2.03
C ASN A 182 15.44 3.45 -2.56
N GLN A 183 15.56 2.38 -1.78
CA GLN A 183 16.05 1.09 -2.28
C GLN A 183 15.11 0.55 -3.35
N VAL A 184 15.67 0.11 -4.48
CA VAL A 184 14.93 -0.68 -5.48
C VAL A 184 14.64 -2.05 -4.88
N ILE A 185 13.40 -2.50 -4.99
CA ILE A 185 12.98 -3.83 -4.54
C ILE A 185 12.69 -4.74 -5.75
N ALA A 186 12.75 -6.04 -5.52
CA ALA A 186 12.32 -7.00 -6.52
C ALA A 186 10.84 -6.74 -6.87
N TYR A 187 10.54 -6.79 -8.17
CA TYR A 187 9.15 -6.73 -8.62
C TYR A 187 8.45 -8.08 -8.38
N TYR A 188 7.21 -8.23 -8.86
CA TYR A 188 6.42 -9.43 -8.66
C TYR A 188 7.11 -10.71 -9.12
N ASN A 189 7.03 -11.76 -8.31
CA ASN A 189 7.61 -13.07 -8.64
C ASN A 189 6.61 -14.23 -8.45
N GLY A 190 5.43 -13.96 -7.88
CA GLY A 190 4.37 -14.92 -7.61
C GLY A 190 4.53 -15.71 -6.31
N ASP A 191 5.36 -15.25 -5.38
CA ASP A 191 5.48 -15.82 -4.05
C ASP A 191 5.92 -14.81 -3.00
N TYR A 192 5.40 -15.00 -1.79
CA TYR A 192 5.70 -14.13 -0.66
C TYR A 192 7.14 -14.39 -0.21
N ASP A 193 7.84 -13.35 0.24
CA ASP A 193 9.12 -13.52 0.90
C ASP A 193 8.99 -14.42 2.15
N GLU A 194 10.04 -15.18 2.46
CA GLU A 194 10.03 -16.22 3.49
C GLU A 194 9.70 -15.69 4.88
N GLU A 195 10.07 -14.45 5.17
CA GLU A 195 9.77 -13.74 6.41
C GLU A 195 8.25 -13.59 6.60
N TYR A 196 7.49 -13.31 5.55
CA TYR A 196 6.03 -13.18 5.61
C TYR A 196 5.31 -14.53 5.74
N LYS A 197 5.97 -15.63 5.37
CA LYS A 197 5.43 -16.99 5.59
C LYS A 197 5.63 -17.47 7.02
N LYS A 198 6.46 -16.80 7.82
CA LYS A 198 6.92 -17.25 9.15
C LYS A 198 6.95 -16.12 10.18
N ILE A 199 5.92 -15.27 10.18
CA ILE A 199 5.82 -14.12 11.08
C ILE A 199 5.63 -14.60 12.52
N ASN A 200 6.60 -14.33 13.40
CA ASN A 200 6.56 -14.74 14.79
C ASN A 200 5.90 -13.66 15.67
N ILE A 201 4.81 -14.02 16.35
CA ILE A 201 4.06 -13.07 17.18
C ILE A 201 4.72 -12.97 18.58
N PRO A 202 5.21 -11.78 18.99
CA PRO A 202 5.92 -11.60 20.25
C PRO A 202 5.12 -12.06 21.46
N PHE A 203 5.83 -12.63 22.44
CA PHE A 203 5.25 -13.12 23.69
C PHE A 203 4.15 -14.18 23.51
N SER A 204 4.08 -14.76 22.31
CA SER A 204 3.22 -15.89 21.99
C SER A 204 4.07 -17.00 21.37
N ARG A 205 3.54 -18.23 21.35
CA ARG A 205 4.12 -19.35 20.60
C ARG A 205 3.49 -19.49 19.21
N LYS A 206 2.88 -18.42 18.69
CA LYS A 206 2.17 -18.43 17.41
C LYS A 206 3.08 -17.89 16.32
N THR A 207 3.15 -18.63 15.23
CA THR A 207 3.71 -18.21 13.96
C THR A 207 2.56 -18.08 12.97
N ILE A 208 2.52 -16.98 12.22
CA ILE A 208 1.51 -16.70 11.20
C ILE A 208 2.16 -16.80 9.83
N ASN A 209 1.50 -17.49 8.92
CA ASN A 209 1.81 -17.46 7.50
C ASN A 209 0.88 -16.46 6.81
N LEU A 210 1.40 -15.30 6.42
CA LEU A 210 0.60 -14.25 5.80
C LEU A 210 0.00 -14.73 4.47
N LYS A 211 0.73 -15.53 3.69
CA LYS A 211 0.23 -16.13 2.45
C LYS A 211 -1.02 -16.98 2.72
N GLU A 212 -1.03 -17.79 3.78
CA GLU A 212 -2.23 -18.58 4.14
C GLU A 212 -3.39 -17.68 4.58
N VAL A 213 -3.12 -16.67 5.43
CA VAL A 213 -4.14 -15.73 5.91
C VAL A 213 -4.79 -14.96 4.76
N ASP A 214 -3.99 -14.47 3.82
CA ASP A 214 -4.51 -13.77 2.64
C ASP A 214 -5.23 -14.74 1.70
N GLY A 215 -4.74 -15.97 1.56
CA GLY A 215 -5.40 -17.02 0.79
C GLY A 215 -6.79 -17.35 1.34
N GLU A 216 -6.95 -17.49 2.66
CA GLU A 216 -8.25 -17.67 3.32
C GLU A 216 -9.20 -16.50 3.02
N PHE A 217 -8.69 -15.27 3.14
CA PHE A 217 -9.49 -14.07 2.89
C PHE A 217 -9.94 -13.97 1.43
N ILE A 218 -9.01 -14.10 0.48
CA ILE A 218 -9.25 -14.02 -0.97
C ILE A 218 -10.29 -15.06 -1.38
N ASN A 219 -10.12 -16.31 -0.94
CA ASN A 219 -11.03 -17.40 -1.28
C ASN A 219 -12.44 -17.21 -0.70
N LYS A 220 -12.56 -16.52 0.45
CA LYS A 220 -13.84 -16.29 1.11
C LYS A 220 -14.61 -15.09 0.53
N TYR A 221 -13.92 -14.00 0.21
CA TYR A 221 -14.58 -12.71 -0.06
C TYR A 221 -14.41 -12.18 -1.49
N SER A 222 -13.87 -13.00 -2.38
CA SER A 222 -13.71 -12.64 -3.79
C SER A 222 -13.98 -13.85 -4.69
N PRO A 223 -14.26 -13.62 -5.99
CA PRO A 223 -14.37 -14.71 -6.96
C PRO A 223 -13.01 -15.30 -7.35
N TYR A 224 -11.90 -14.71 -6.90
CA TYR A 224 -10.54 -15.06 -7.30
C TYR A 224 -9.93 -16.15 -6.43
N LYS A 225 -8.91 -16.82 -6.96
CA LYS A 225 -8.06 -17.76 -6.21
C LYS A 225 -6.67 -17.16 -6.04
N GLN A 226 -6.12 -17.24 -4.82
CA GLN A 226 -4.79 -16.70 -4.54
C GLN A 226 -3.71 -17.29 -5.46
N ALA A 227 -3.79 -18.58 -5.78
CA ALA A 227 -2.82 -19.23 -6.66
C ALA A 227 -2.83 -18.63 -8.07
N GLU A 228 -4.01 -18.31 -8.61
CA GLU A 228 -4.16 -17.66 -9.91
C GLU A 228 -3.66 -16.22 -9.86
N MET A 229 -4.01 -15.47 -8.80
CA MET A 229 -3.50 -14.11 -8.61
C MET A 229 -1.98 -14.07 -8.55
N LEU A 230 -1.34 -14.99 -7.82
CA LEU A 230 0.11 -15.11 -7.74
C LEU A 230 0.74 -15.52 -9.09
N GLN A 231 0.08 -16.38 -9.85
CA GLN A 231 0.52 -16.73 -11.20
C GLN A 231 0.49 -15.50 -12.13
N ASP A 232 -0.59 -14.72 -12.10
CA ASP A 232 -0.70 -13.48 -12.87
C ASP A 232 0.43 -12.50 -12.52
N LEU A 233 0.72 -12.33 -11.22
CA LEU A 233 1.82 -11.49 -10.74
C LEU A 233 3.19 -11.99 -11.23
N ALA A 234 3.45 -13.30 -11.20
CA ALA A 234 4.69 -13.86 -11.74
C ALA A 234 4.86 -13.61 -13.24
N LEU A 235 3.77 -13.70 -14.01
CA LEU A 235 3.78 -13.44 -15.45
C LEU A 235 3.99 -11.95 -15.73
N LEU A 236 3.33 -11.08 -14.97
CA LEU A 236 3.49 -9.63 -15.05
C LEU A 236 4.93 -9.22 -14.72
N GLY A 237 5.50 -9.76 -13.64
CA GLY A 237 6.87 -9.46 -13.23
C GLY A 237 7.94 -9.91 -14.23
N LYS A 238 7.64 -10.94 -15.03
CA LYS A 238 8.48 -11.39 -16.15
C LYS A 238 8.24 -10.62 -17.45
N GLY A 239 7.29 -9.69 -17.47
CA GLY A 239 6.87 -8.95 -18.67
C GLY A 239 6.19 -9.84 -19.72
N GLN A 240 5.63 -10.99 -19.33
CA GLN A 240 4.95 -11.93 -20.23
C GLN A 240 3.50 -11.53 -20.50
N ILE A 241 2.91 -10.77 -19.58
CA ILE A 241 1.60 -10.13 -19.69
C ILE A 241 1.71 -8.68 -19.25
N THR A 242 0.69 -7.88 -19.56
CA THR A 242 0.53 -6.51 -19.07
C THR A 242 -0.47 -6.47 -17.92
N VAL A 243 -0.52 -5.36 -17.19
CA VAL A 243 -1.51 -5.17 -16.12
C VAL A 243 -2.96 -5.29 -16.63
N PHE A 244 -3.21 -4.96 -17.90
CA PHE A 244 -4.53 -5.05 -18.52
C PHE A 244 -4.99 -6.49 -18.78
N ASP A 245 -4.06 -7.45 -18.76
CA ASP A 245 -4.37 -8.88 -18.90
C ASP A 245 -4.75 -9.51 -17.54
N VAL A 246 -4.53 -8.81 -16.43
CA VAL A 246 -4.77 -9.31 -15.06
C VAL A 246 -6.17 -8.93 -14.60
N SER A 247 -7.09 -9.89 -14.65
CA SER A 247 -8.53 -9.67 -14.47
C SER A 247 -8.96 -9.01 -13.14
N TRP A 248 -8.18 -9.18 -12.07
CA TRP A 248 -8.47 -8.64 -10.75
C TRP A 248 -7.86 -7.26 -10.50
N MET A 249 -6.91 -6.80 -11.33
CA MET A 249 -6.26 -5.48 -11.16
C MET A 249 -7.22 -4.31 -11.32
N ARG A 250 -8.32 -4.50 -12.08
CA ARG A 250 -9.41 -3.50 -12.18
C ARG A 250 -10.00 -3.13 -10.81
N HIS A 251 -9.99 -4.05 -9.85
CA HIS A 251 -10.51 -3.78 -8.51
C HIS A 251 -9.56 -2.89 -7.69
N LEU A 252 -8.28 -2.81 -8.04
CA LEU A 252 -7.40 -1.79 -7.47
C LEU A 252 -7.75 -0.41 -8.03
N GLU A 253 -8.01 -0.30 -9.34
CA GLU A 253 -8.44 0.96 -9.93
C GLU A 253 -9.74 1.46 -9.27
N GLU A 254 -10.77 0.60 -9.18
CA GLU A 254 -12.02 0.91 -8.49
C GLU A 254 -11.80 1.27 -7.02
N LEU A 255 -10.94 0.54 -6.30
CA LEU A 255 -10.57 0.84 -4.91
C LEU A 255 -10.03 2.27 -4.79
N PHE A 256 -9.07 2.66 -5.62
CA PHE A 256 -8.47 3.98 -5.54
C PHE A 256 -9.43 5.08 -6.03
N MET A 257 -10.32 4.82 -7.00
CA MET A 257 -11.42 5.73 -7.33
C MET A 257 -12.33 6.00 -6.12
N LYS A 258 -12.69 4.95 -5.37
CA LYS A 258 -13.46 5.09 -4.13
C LYS A 258 -12.66 5.81 -3.05
N GLY A 259 -11.38 5.45 -2.91
CA GLY A 259 -10.47 6.02 -1.93
C GLY A 259 -10.32 7.53 -2.05
N ILE A 260 -10.32 8.08 -3.28
CA ILE A 260 -10.14 9.52 -3.53
C ILE A 260 -11.44 10.34 -3.54
N CYS A 261 -12.62 9.73 -3.42
CA CYS A 261 -13.87 10.46 -3.53
C CYS A 261 -14.14 11.37 -2.30
N PRO A 262 -14.26 12.71 -2.44
CA PRO A 262 -14.48 13.62 -1.31
C PRO A 262 -15.92 13.68 -0.79
N VAL A 263 -16.89 12.97 -1.38
CA VAL A 263 -18.29 13.06 -0.95
C VAL A 263 -18.42 12.70 0.53
N GLY A 264 -19.00 13.60 1.31
CA GLY A 264 -19.16 13.46 2.76
C GLY A 264 -17.87 13.58 3.57
N ASN A 265 -16.73 13.88 2.94
CA ASN A 265 -15.42 13.91 3.58
C ASN A 265 -14.73 15.28 3.46
N ARG A 266 -14.74 16.04 4.56
CA ARG A 266 -14.19 17.40 4.59
C ARG A 266 -12.65 17.47 4.51
N TRP A 267 -11.94 16.36 4.64
CA TRP A 267 -10.47 16.33 4.67
C TRP A 267 -9.85 16.14 3.29
N MET A 268 -10.65 15.67 2.34
CA MET A 268 -10.21 15.25 1.02
C MET A 268 -10.01 16.44 0.07
N PRO A 269 -9.05 16.36 -0.87
CA PRO A 269 -8.95 17.29 -1.98
C PRO A 269 -10.21 17.23 -2.87
N GLU A 270 -10.46 18.32 -3.60
CA GLU A 270 -11.55 18.35 -4.59
C GLU A 270 -11.22 17.43 -5.77
N VAL A 271 -12.11 16.49 -6.04
CA VAL A 271 -12.11 15.55 -7.17
C VAL A 271 -13.58 15.34 -7.58
N THR A 272 -13.86 15.26 -8.88
CA THR A 272 -15.21 14.95 -9.36
C THR A 272 -15.55 13.51 -9.00
N CYS A 273 -16.67 13.28 -8.30
CA CYS A 273 -17.20 11.93 -8.06
C CYS A 273 -18.44 11.66 -8.90
N TYR A 274 -18.56 10.41 -9.32
CA TYR A 274 -19.76 9.89 -9.94
C TYR A 274 -20.34 8.74 -9.12
N SER A 275 -21.64 8.53 -9.22
CA SER A 275 -22.34 7.36 -8.71
C SER A 275 -22.55 6.40 -9.88
N LYS A 276 -22.31 5.09 -9.72
CA LYS A 276 -22.80 4.12 -10.72
C LYS A 276 -24.32 4.25 -10.77
N ARG A 277 -24.86 4.59 -11.95
CA ARG A 277 -26.30 4.47 -12.18
C ARG A 277 -26.59 2.97 -12.22
N ASN A 278 -27.44 2.51 -11.30
CA ASN A 278 -27.97 1.14 -11.29
C ASN A 278 -28.68 0.81 -12.60
#